data_AF-A0A2E4I0C0-F1
#
_entry.id   AF-A0A2E4I0C0-F1
#
_cell.length_a   1.000
_cell.length_b   1.000
_cell.length_c   1.000
_cell.angle_alpha   90.00
_cell.angle_beta   90.00
_cell.angle_gamma   90.00
#
_symmetry.space_group_name_H-M   'P 1'
#
loop_
_entity.id
_entity.type
_entity.pdbx_description
1 polymer ?
#
loop_
_entity_poly.entity_id
_entity_poly.type
_entity_poly.pdbx_seq_one_letter_code
_entity_poly.pdbx_strand_id
1 'polypeptide(L)' 'MKTFHLFLIWIFGFFVLLSFDLFMEGIVFEWLEWNGTQKNDWFFALWWGVVVVWFLYGVFHLYEKFKSR' A
#
# COMPACT_ATOMS: atom_id res chain seq x y z
N MET A 1 -17.60 -14.47 -9.33
CA MET A 1 -16.30 -14.24 -10.00
C MET A 1 -15.82 -12.78 -9.91
N LYS A 2 -16.63 -11.75 -10.22
CA LYS A 2 -16.19 -10.34 -10.15
C LYS A 2 -15.69 -9.86 -8.77
N THR A 3 -16.37 -10.20 -7.67
CA THR A 3 -15.98 -9.77 -6.32
C THR A 3 -14.70 -10.44 -5.81
N PHE A 4 -14.56 -11.76 -6.04
CA PHE A 4 -13.36 -12.51 -5.65
C PHE A 4 -12.12 -12.02 -6.42
N HIS A 5 -12.27 -11.70 -7.70
CA HIS A 5 -11.17 -11.12 -8.47
C HIS A 5 -10.75 -9.74 -7.93
N LEU A 6 -11.71 -8.87 -7.58
CA LEU A 6 -11.42 -7.58 -6.95
C LEU A 6 -10.73 -7.74 -5.59
N PHE A 7 -11.16 -8.70 -4.78
CA PHE A 7 -10.50 -9.06 -3.53
C PHE A 7 -9.05 -9.52 -3.75
N LEU A 8 -8.80 -10.37 -4.75
CA LEU A 8 -7.44 -10.82 -5.09
C LEU A 8 -6.56 -9.67 -5.56
N ILE A 9 -7.06 -8.77 -6.42
CA ILE A 9 -6.31 -7.58 -6.85
C ILE A 9 -5.99 -6.70 -5.65
N TRP A 10 -6.95 -6.50 -4.75
CA TRP A 10 -6.77 -5.65 -3.58
C TRP A 10 -5.68 -6.18 -2.64
N ILE A 11 -5.71 -7.48 -2.33
CA ILE A 11 -4.68 -8.14 -1.52
C ILE A 11 -3.34 -8.16 -2.24
N PHE A 12 -3.30 -8.54 -3.52
CA PHE A 12 -2.06 -8.59 -4.28
C PHE A 12 -1.42 -7.19 -4.40
N GLY A 13 -2.23 -6.16 -4.64
CA GLY A 13 -1.77 -4.78 -4.64
C GLY A 13 -1.17 -4.35 -3.30
N PHE A 14 -1.73 -4.81 -2.17
CA PHE A 14 -1.12 -4.57 -0.86
C PHE A 14 0.27 -5.20 -0.74
N PHE A 15 0.46 -6.44 -1.21
CA PHE A 15 1.79 -7.06 -1.21
C PHE A 15 2.78 -6.34 -2.13
N VAL A 16 2.33 -5.78 -3.25
CA VAL A 16 3.17 -4.94 -4.12
C VAL A 16 3.59 -3.67 -3.38
N LEU A 17 2.65 -2.99 -2.71
CA LEU A 17 2.97 -1.82 -1.88
C LEU A 17 3.96 -2.19 -0.77
N LEU A 18 3.69 -3.26 0.00
CA LEU A 18 4.60 -3.72 1.04
C LEU A 18 6.00 -4.06 0.51
N SER A 19 6.08 -4.72 -0.64
CA SER A 19 7.37 -5.06 -1.27
C SER A 19 8.13 -3.80 -1.70
N PHE A 20 7.42 -2.79 -2.22
CA PHE A 20 8.03 -1.51 -2.58
C PHE A 20 8.55 -0.76 -1.34
N ASP A 21 7.78 -0.75 -0.25
CA ASP A 21 8.20 -0.17 1.03
C ASP A 21 9.49 -0.80 1.54
N LEU A 22 9.53 -2.14 1.60
CA LEU A 22 10.71 -2.90 2.02
C LEU A 22 11.90 -2.70 1.07
N PHE A 23 11.67 -2.56 -0.24
CA PHE A 23 12.72 -2.23 -1.21
C PHE A 23 13.29 -0.84 -0.97
N MET A 24 12.43 0.14 -0.72
CA MET A 24 12.85 1.50 -0.42
C MET A 24 13.66 1.54 0.88
N GLU A 25 13.19 0.87 1.92
CA GLU A 25 13.86 0.79 3.22
C GLU A 25 15.20 0.04 3.15
N GLY A 26 15.18 -1.18 2.62
CA GLY A 26 16.33 -2.09 2.66
C GLY A 26 17.39 -1.84 1.60
N ILE A 27 17.09 -1.08 0.54
CA ILE A 27 18.05 -0.82 -0.54
C ILE A 27 18.23 0.67 -0.75
N VAL A 28 17.14 1.41 -1.01
CA VAL A 28 17.25 2.82 -1.42
C VAL A 28 17.70 3.71 -0.27
N PHE A 29 17.15 3.54 0.93
CA PHE A 29 17.54 4.35 2.09
C PHE A 29 18.93 4.04 2.58
N GLU A 30 19.35 2.77 2.50
CA GLU A 30 20.73 2.40 2.79
C GLU A 30 21.69 3.04 1.77
N TRP A 31 21.39 2.91 0.48
CA TRP A 31 22.23 3.47 -0.58
C TRP A 31 22.33 5.01 -0.56
N LEU A 32 21.26 5.70 -0.16
CA LEU A 32 21.21 7.16 -0.09
C LEU A 32 21.57 7.72 1.30
N GLU A 33 21.88 6.85 2.28
CA GLU A 33 22.10 7.22 3.68
C GLU A 33 20.93 8.02 4.28
N TRP A 34 19.68 7.66 3.94
CA TRP A 34 18.48 8.36 4.43
C TRP A 34 17.96 7.84 5.77
N ASN A 35 18.50 6.72 6.27
CA ASN A 35 18.13 6.14 7.54
C ASN A 35 18.35 7.14 8.70
N GLY A 36 17.30 7.40 9.48
CA GLY A 36 17.34 8.36 10.59
C GLY A 36 17.31 9.83 10.18
N THR A 37 16.99 10.14 8.92
CA THR A 37 16.84 11.52 8.43
C THR A 37 15.36 11.92 8.33
N GLN A 38 15.08 13.23 8.35
CA GLN A 38 13.72 13.74 8.08
C GLN A 38 13.15 13.30 6.72
N LYS A 39 14.00 12.97 5.73
CA LYS A 39 13.53 12.49 4.42
C LYS A 39 12.87 11.12 4.53
N ASN A 40 13.42 10.25 5.38
CA ASN A 40 12.84 8.94 5.71
C ASN A 40 11.49 9.12 6.41
N ASP A 41 11.41 10.01 7.41
CA ASP A 41 10.14 10.30 8.11
C ASP A 41 9.05 10.79 7.15
N TRP A 42 9.39 11.73 6.25
CA TRP A 42 8.47 12.24 5.25
C TRP A 42 8.05 11.19 4.23
N PHE A 43 8.97 10.30 3.81
CA PHE A 43 8.63 9.18 2.96
C PHE A 43 7.57 8.30 3.63
N PHE A 44 7.79 7.87 4.87
CA PHE A 44 6.85 7.00 5.56
C PHE A 44 5.49 7.69 5.77
N ALA A 45 5.47 8.98 6.12
CA ALA A 45 4.23 9.73 6.26
C ALA A 45 3.41 9.75 4.96
N LEU A 46 4.05 10.03 3.81
CA LEU A 46 3.39 10.02 2.50
C LEU A 46 3.01 8.59 2.08
N TRP A 47 3.87 7.62 2.34
CA TRP A 47 3.67 6.23 1.99
C TRP A 47 2.46 5.62 2.72
N TRP A 48 2.34 5.86 4.02
CA TRP A 48 1.15 5.48 4.79
C TRP A 48 -0.11 6.14 4.26
N GLY A 49 -0.03 7.37 3.76
CA GLY A 49 -1.14 8.02 3.04
C GLY A 49 -1.60 7.22 1.83
N VAL A 50 -0.67 6.77 0.98
CA VAL A 50 -0.96 5.91 -0.18
C VAL A 50 -1.58 4.58 0.25
N VAL A 51 -1.01 3.93 1.27
CA VAL A 51 -1.51 2.65 1.80
C VAL A 51 -2.93 2.79 2.34
N VAL A 52 -3.23 3.85 3.10
CA VAL A 52 -4.57 4.13 3.63
C VAL A 52 -5.57 4.36 2.49
N VAL A 53 -5.21 5.14 1.48
CA VAL A 53 -6.08 5.38 0.32
C VAL A 53 -6.38 4.08 -0.42
N TRP A 54 -5.36 3.24 -0.67
CA TRP A 54 -5.54 1.92 -1.29
C TRP A 54 -6.44 1.01 -0.46
N PHE A 55 -6.22 0.99 0.86
CA PHE A 55 -7.01 0.19 1.80
C PHE A 55 -8.48 0.62 1.78
N LEU A 56 -8.76 1.91 1.97
CA LEU A 56 -10.12 2.45 1.97
C LEU A 56 -10.82 2.25 0.62
N TYR A 57 -10.10 2.45 -0.49
CA TYR A 57 -10.61 2.20 -1.83
C TYR A 57 -11.10 0.74 -1.98
N GLY A 58 -10.26 -0.23 -1.59
CA GLY A 58 -10.63 -1.64 -1.68
C GLY A 58 -11.79 -2.02 -0.76
N VAL A 59 -11.78 -1.55 0.50
CA VAL A 59 -12.87 -1.78 1.45
C VAL A 59 -14.19 -1.23 0.91
N PHE A 60 -14.20 0.00 0.41
CA PHE A 60 -15.40 0.65 -0.13
C PHE A 60 -15.98 -0.14 -1.31
N HIS A 61 -15.15 -0.50 -2.29
CA HIS A 61 -15.60 -1.23 -3.48
C HIS A 61 -16.03 -2.67 -3.16
N LEU A 62 -15.36 -3.34 -2.21
CA LEU A 62 -15.78 -4.65 -1.73
C LEU A 62 -17.14 -4.54 -1.03
N TYR A 63 -17.31 -3.58 -0.13
CA TYR A 63 -18.55 -3.35 0.59
C TYR A 63 -19.73 -3.07 -0.35
N GLU A 64 -19.56 -2.20 -1.36
CA GLU A 64 -20.59 -1.95 -2.37
C GLU A 64 -20.97 -3.23 -3.14
N LYS A 65 -19.97 -4.04 -3.52
CA LYS A 65 -20.20 -5.33 -4.21
C LYS A 65 -20.88 -6.37 -3.32
N PHE A 66 -20.65 -6.34 -2.02
CA PHE A 66 -21.34 -7.21 -1.06
C PHE A 66 -22.78 -6.74 -0.81
N LYS A 67 -23.01 -5.43 -0.68
CA LYS A 67 -24.36 -4.86 -0.47
C LYS A 67 -25.27 -4.98 -1.69
N SER A 68 -24.71 -4.91 -2.90
CA SER A 68 -25.44 -5.02 -4.17
C SER A 68 -25.77 -6.47 -4.57
N ARG A 69 -25.36 -7.47 -3.78
CA ARG A 69 -25.72 -8.88 -3.96
C ARG A 69 -26.86 -9.23 -3.03
#